data_AF-A0A9P7EFM9-F1
#
_entry.id   AF-A0A9P7EFM9-F1
#
_cell.length_a   1.000
_cell.length_b   1.000
_cell.length_c   1.000
_cell.angle_alpha   90.00
_cell.angle_beta   90.00
_cell.angle_gamma   90.00
#
_symmetry.space_group_name_H-M   'P 1'
#
loop_
_entity.id
_entity.type
_entity.pdbx_description
1 polymer ?
#
loop_
_entity_poly.entity_id
_entity_poly.type
_entity_poly.pdbx_seq_one_letter_code
_entity_poly.pdbx_strand_id
1 'polypeptide(L)'
;MHKVHKALKTAQQAYNMLQVDCNCTLKKTSALNTKITTQGKMYALFYHFWVIPGIFPMTPQPDVDLCSPTHWASPEAKLNGTTAELYQCVPKDLYKSMEKYMPFDSLFCTAVSTEHSNIIHTIKSCAGIIFSALKLNPSLFASQTDVRKWDNNNNLILLKRNGKEEYIQLAPVLFTRPDAMTADEFLKSSVLVKIVHVEMYGKKILSGKIKGQKARGQHCNAQCVTEGLIVGTTVMARFLLMHDPEFTVIGAETKINYQADYDFYLEHLFKCTPWACSVMDYFNKEVFGITNQSCVPASNNSPTASPS
;
A
#
# COMPACT_ATOMS: atom_id res chain seq x y z
N MET A 1 27.12 10.65 62.29
CA MET A 1 25.72 10.26 61.99
C MET A 1 25.00 11.24 61.06
N HIS A 2 24.92 12.55 61.37
CA HIS A 2 24.16 13.52 60.55
C HIS A 2 24.62 13.64 59.08
N LYS A 3 25.94 13.63 58.82
CA LYS A 3 26.49 13.67 57.45
C LYS A 3 26.12 12.44 56.60
N VAL A 4 26.08 11.26 57.22
CA VAL A 4 25.72 10.00 56.55
C VAL A 4 24.24 10.00 56.17
N HIS A 5 23.37 10.46 57.07
CA HIS A 5 21.93 10.56 56.80
C HIS A 5 21.62 11.55 55.66
N LYS A 6 22.34 12.69 55.62
CA LYS A 6 22.22 13.66 54.52
C LYS A 6 22.67 13.08 53.18
N ALA A 7 23.78 12.33 53.17
CA ALA A 7 24.27 11.66 51.97
C ALA A 7 23.29 10.60 51.45
N LEU A 8 22.74 9.76 52.35
CA LEU A 8 21.75 8.74 51.99
C LEU A 8 20.49 9.35 51.39
N LYS A 9 19.99 10.45 51.96
CA LYS A 9 18.80 11.16 51.45
C LYS A 9 19.06 11.75 50.05
N THR A 10 20.26 12.27 49.81
CA THR A 10 20.67 12.81 48.51
C THR A 10 20.77 11.70 47.46
N ALA A 11 21.36 10.55 47.82
CA ALA A 11 21.46 9.39 46.93
C ALA A 11 20.07 8.82 46.57
N GLN A 12 19.17 8.73 47.54
CA GLN A 12 17.79 8.28 47.29
C GLN A 12 17.02 9.22 46.35
N GLN A 13 17.21 10.53 46.51
CA GLN A 13 16.61 11.53 45.60
C GLN A 13 17.16 11.39 44.18
N ALA A 14 18.48 11.25 44.02
CA ALA A 14 19.11 11.03 42.71
C ALA A 14 18.60 9.73 42.04
N TYR A 15 18.50 8.64 42.81
CA TYR A 15 17.95 7.37 42.32
C TYR A 15 16.50 7.51 41.83
N ASN A 16 15.65 8.20 42.58
CA ASN A 16 14.26 8.42 42.20
C ASN A 16 14.15 9.28 40.91
N MET A 17 15.00 10.30 40.75
CA MET A 17 15.05 11.07 39.50
C MET A 17 15.48 10.22 38.31
N LEU A 18 16.52 9.40 38.46
CA LEU A 18 16.98 8.49 37.41
C LEU A 18 15.89 7.48 36.99
N GLN A 19 15.10 6.96 37.93
CA GLN A 19 13.98 6.09 37.61
C GLN A 19 12.89 6.82 36.81
N VAL A 20 12.55 8.07 37.19
CA VAL A 20 11.57 8.87 36.46
C VAL A 20 12.04 9.17 35.04
N ASP A 21 13.30 9.55 34.87
CA ASP A 21 13.90 9.84 33.55
C ASP A 21 13.96 8.60 32.65
N CYS A 22 14.32 7.44 33.22
CA CYS A 22 14.32 6.16 32.51
C CYS A 22 12.90 5.80 32.03
N ASN A 23 11.90 5.88 32.91
CA ASN A 23 10.50 5.62 32.57
C ASN A 23 9.95 6.60 31.53
N CYS A 24 10.33 7.88 31.61
CA CYS A 24 9.96 8.89 30.63
C CYS A 24 10.55 8.58 29.25
N THR A 25 11.82 8.19 29.21
CA THR A 25 12.53 7.80 27.98
C THR A 25 11.91 6.55 27.36
N LEU A 26 11.63 5.52 28.14
CA LEU A 26 10.97 4.29 27.68
C LEU A 26 9.60 4.56 27.06
N LYS A 27 8.77 5.41 27.70
CA LYS A 27 7.46 5.80 27.16
C LYS A 27 7.58 6.54 25.82
N LYS A 28 8.54 7.46 25.69
CA LYS A 28 8.81 8.19 24.43
C LYS A 28 9.24 7.24 23.33
N THR A 29 10.15 6.30 23.61
CA THR A 29 10.60 5.28 22.66
C THR A 29 9.44 4.38 22.22
N SER A 30 8.60 3.92 23.16
CA SER A 30 7.42 3.11 22.84
C SER A 30 6.42 3.84 21.94
N ALA A 31 6.17 5.13 22.21
CA ALA A 31 5.29 5.96 21.38
C ALA A 31 5.87 6.16 19.97
N LEU A 32 7.18 6.44 19.85
CA LEU A 32 7.86 6.56 18.55
C LEU A 32 7.78 5.26 17.75
N ASN A 33 8.08 4.12 18.38
CA ASN A 33 8.01 2.81 17.71
C ASN A 33 6.59 2.51 17.20
N THR A 34 5.57 2.88 17.98
CA THR A 34 4.17 2.75 17.58
C THR A 34 3.88 3.59 16.35
N LYS A 35 4.33 4.85 16.30
CA LYS A 35 4.17 5.72 15.12
C LYS A 35 4.84 5.15 13.89
N ILE A 36 6.09 4.67 14.01
CA ILE A 36 6.85 4.06 12.89
C ILE A 36 6.10 2.83 12.37
N THR A 37 5.67 1.94 13.26
CA THR A 37 4.87 0.77 12.90
C THR A 37 3.58 1.15 12.20
N THR A 38 2.85 2.16 12.68
CA THR A 38 1.65 2.66 12.01
C THR A 38 1.96 3.15 10.60
N GLN A 39 3.05 3.89 10.40
CA GLN A 39 3.44 4.35 9.07
C GLN A 39 3.85 3.22 8.13
N GLY A 40 4.56 2.19 8.63
CA GLY A 40 4.86 1.00 7.82
C GLY A 40 3.58 0.28 7.36
N LYS A 41 2.57 0.19 8.22
CA LYS A 41 1.26 -0.37 7.83
C LYS A 41 0.53 0.48 6.80
N MET A 42 0.57 1.81 6.94
CA MET A 42 -0.01 2.74 5.97
C MET A 42 0.71 2.65 4.62
N TYR A 43 2.04 2.56 4.64
CA TYR A 43 2.84 2.40 3.45
C TYR A 43 2.47 1.13 2.67
N ALA A 44 2.33 -0.01 3.38
CA ALA A 44 1.89 -1.27 2.79
C ALA A 44 0.49 -1.22 2.19
N LEU A 45 -0.40 -0.41 2.78
CA LEU A 45 -1.79 -0.28 2.37
C LEU A 45 -1.98 0.62 1.14
N PHE A 46 -1.21 1.71 1.03
CA PHE A 46 -1.44 2.72 0.00
C PHE A 46 -0.36 2.78 -1.08
N TYR A 47 0.84 2.28 -0.80
CA TYR A 47 1.98 2.48 -1.67
C TYR A 47 2.52 1.13 -2.08
N HIS A 48 3.45 0.53 -1.33
CA HIS A 48 4.16 -0.69 -1.76
C HIS A 48 4.02 -1.84 -0.78
N PHE A 49 3.83 -3.05 -1.31
CA PHE A 49 3.88 -4.28 -0.51
C PHE A 49 5.29 -4.70 -0.09
N TRP A 50 6.30 -4.26 -0.83
CA TRP A 50 7.70 -4.59 -0.59
C TRP A 50 8.51 -3.31 -0.41
N VAL A 51 9.33 -3.28 0.65
CA VAL A 51 10.30 -2.20 0.86
C VAL A 51 11.57 -2.54 0.10
N ILE A 52 12.14 -1.56 -0.61
CA ILE A 52 13.42 -1.72 -1.29
C ILE A 52 14.52 -2.02 -0.26
N PRO A 53 15.25 -3.14 -0.38
CA PRO A 53 16.33 -3.46 0.55
C PRO A 53 17.38 -2.34 0.59
N GLY A 54 17.78 -1.94 1.80
CA GLY A 54 18.83 -0.93 1.99
C GLY A 54 18.39 0.51 1.74
N ILE A 55 17.09 0.78 1.61
CA ILE A 55 16.58 2.16 1.48
C ILE A 55 16.79 3.00 2.75
N PHE A 56 16.97 2.35 3.90
CA PHE A 56 17.26 2.98 5.18
C PHE A 56 18.73 2.78 5.60
N PRO A 57 19.33 3.74 6.33
CA PRO A 57 18.79 5.06 6.64
C PRO A 57 18.70 5.93 5.38
N MET A 58 17.63 6.71 5.27
CA MET A 58 17.43 7.54 4.08
C MET A 58 18.42 8.71 4.02
N THR A 59 18.83 9.05 2.80
CA THR A 59 19.41 10.36 2.50
C THR A 59 18.30 11.44 2.56
N PRO A 60 18.64 12.72 2.77
CA PRO A 60 17.67 13.81 2.71
C PRO A 60 16.78 13.72 1.47
N GLN A 61 15.52 14.14 1.62
CA GLN A 61 14.50 14.06 0.58
C GLN A 61 15.04 14.55 -0.78
N PRO A 62 15.04 13.71 -1.81
CA PRO A 62 15.51 14.10 -3.13
C PRO A 62 14.48 15.02 -3.79
N ASP A 63 14.97 15.99 -4.57
CA ASP A 63 14.14 16.87 -5.38
C ASP A 63 13.73 16.14 -6.67
N VAL A 64 12.66 15.34 -6.57
CA VAL A 64 12.16 14.51 -7.66
C VAL A 64 10.68 14.80 -7.90
N ASP A 65 10.36 15.10 -9.14
CA ASP A 65 8.98 15.08 -9.63
C ASP A 65 8.55 13.64 -9.92
N LEU A 66 7.62 13.12 -9.12
CA LEU A 66 7.04 11.79 -9.29
C LEU A 66 6.18 11.68 -10.56
N CYS A 67 5.75 12.77 -11.18
CA CYS A 67 5.03 12.72 -12.46
C CYS A 67 5.98 12.67 -13.66
N SER A 68 7.27 12.95 -13.45
CA SER A 68 8.25 12.98 -14.52
C SER A 68 8.60 11.55 -14.99
N PRO A 69 8.57 11.27 -16.31
CA PRO A 69 9.03 9.98 -16.85
C PRO A 69 10.48 9.64 -16.49
N THR A 70 11.29 10.65 -16.19
CA THR A 70 12.70 10.47 -15.81
C THR A 70 12.86 9.63 -14.55
N HIS A 71 11.84 9.56 -13.69
CA HIS A 71 11.90 8.78 -12.46
C HIS A 71 11.99 7.27 -12.70
N TRP A 72 11.64 6.78 -13.90
CA TRP A 72 11.78 5.35 -14.28
C TRP A 72 13.01 5.05 -15.13
N ALA A 73 13.80 6.06 -15.50
CA ALA A 73 14.83 5.95 -16.54
C ALA A 73 16.03 5.08 -16.13
N SER A 74 16.29 4.93 -14.83
CA SER A 74 17.40 4.13 -14.30
C SER A 74 17.06 3.54 -12.93
N PRO A 75 17.77 2.50 -12.46
CA PRO A 75 17.61 1.97 -11.11
C PRO A 75 17.78 3.03 -10.02
N GLU A 76 18.70 3.98 -10.22
CA GLU A 76 18.92 5.11 -9.30
C GLU A 76 17.75 6.10 -9.32
N ALA A 77 17.21 6.41 -10.49
CA ALA A 77 16.04 7.28 -10.61
C ALA A 77 14.82 6.65 -9.92
N LYS A 78 14.63 5.33 -10.07
CA LYS A 78 13.58 4.58 -9.37
C LYS A 78 13.76 4.67 -7.85
N LEU A 79 14.98 4.44 -7.36
CA LEU A 79 15.29 4.56 -5.93
C LEU A 79 15.01 5.96 -5.39
N ASN A 80 15.39 7.01 -6.13
CA ASN A 80 15.10 8.39 -5.75
C ASN A 80 13.58 8.69 -5.77
N GLY A 81 12.85 8.16 -6.76
CA GLY A 81 11.38 8.24 -6.82
C GLY A 81 10.71 7.56 -5.62
N THR A 82 11.07 6.31 -5.32
CA THR A 82 10.58 5.59 -4.13
C THR A 82 10.94 6.33 -2.83
N THR A 83 12.12 6.93 -2.77
CA THR A 83 12.53 7.74 -1.61
C THR A 83 11.63 8.97 -1.47
N ALA A 84 11.40 9.72 -2.55
CA ALA A 84 10.49 10.87 -2.55
C ALA A 84 9.07 10.49 -2.13
N GLU A 85 8.54 9.36 -2.62
CA GLU A 85 7.23 8.85 -2.23
C GLU A 85 7.16 8.45 -0.76
N LEU A 86 8.20 7.83 -0.20
CA LEU A 86 8.26 7.53 1.23
C LEU A 86 8.22 8.81 2.07
N TYR A 87 8.92 9.88 1.65
CA TYR A 87 8.84 11.18 2.30
C TYR A 87 7.44 11.81 2.18
N GLN A 88 6.66 11.52 1.13
CA GLN A 88 5.25 11.94 1.05
C GLN A 88 4.35 11.14 2.00
N CYS A 89 4.60 9.84 2.15
CA CYS A 89 3.83 8.96 3.03
C CYS A 89 4.12 9.22 4.52
N VAL A 90 5.39 9.39 4.88
CA VAL A 90 5.83 9.50 6.27
C VAL A 90 5.61 10.94 6.77
N PRO A 91 4.94 11.15 7.91
CA PRO A 91 4.79 12.47 8.51
C PRO A 91 6.13 13.15 8.80
N LYS A 92 6.19 14.47 8.61
CA LYS A 92 7.41 15.28 8.81
C LYS A 92 8.03 15.14 10.21
N ASP A 93 7.24 14.87 11.24
CA ASP A 93 7.74 14.66 12.61
C ASP A 93 8.58 13.38 12.76
N LEU A 94 8.53 12.47 11.78
CA LEU A 94 9.31 11.23 11.75
C LEU A 94 10.54 11.29 10.84
N TYR A 95 10.74 12.33 10.02
CA TYR A 95 11.89 12.40 9.09
C TYR A 95 13.24 12.25 9.79
N LYS A 96 13.43 12.96 10.90
CA LYS A 96 14.68 12.84 11.69
C LYS A 96 14.88 11.43 12.23
N SER A 97 13.80 10.73 12.58
CA SER A 97 13.87 9.34 13.02
C SER A 97 14.17 8.40 11.84
N MET A 98 13.58 8.64 10.69
CA MET A 98 13.84 7.88 9.46
C MET A 98 15.32 7.92 9.05
N GLU A 99 15.99 9.05 9.26
CA GLU A 99 17.40 9.26 8.93
C GLU A 99 18.37 8.74 10.01
N LYS A 100 17.98 8.77 11.30
CA LYS A 100 18.95 8.62 12.41
C LYS A 100 18.58 7.58 13.46
N TYR A 101 17.32 7.16 13.53
CA TYR A 101 16.87 6.22 14.55
C TYR A 101 17.12 4.78 14.08
N MET A 102 18.14 4.13 14.64
CA MET A 102 18.57 2.79 14.21
C MET A 102 17.45 1.74 14.10
N PRO A 103 16.45 1.68 15.03
CA PRO A 103 15.35 0.72 14.91
C PRO A 103 14.31 1.07 13.84
N PHE A 104 14.40 2.21 13.16
CA PHE A 104 13.39 2.66 12.21
C PHE A 104 13.19 1.63 11.09
N ASP A 105 14.28 1.23 10.44
CA ASP A 105 14.27 0.25 9.34
C ASP A 105 13.55 -1.05 9.76
N SER A 106 14.03 -1.69 10.83
CA SER A 106 13.49 -2.97 11.26
C SER A 106 12.02 -2.87 11.69
N LEU A 107 11.61 -1.81 12.39
CA LEU A 107 10.22 -1.59 12.78
C LEU A 107 9.33 -1.35 11.56
N PHE A 108 9.76 -0.50 10.64
CA PHE A 108 9.01 -0.14 9.45
C PHE A 108 8.85 -1.34 8.51
N CYS A 109 9.94 -2.01 8.16
CA CYS A 109 9.95 -3.18 7.28
C CYS A 109 9.16 -4.37 7.87
N THR A 110 9.25 -4.58 9.19
CA THR A 110 8.43 -5.60 9.88
C THR A 110 6.96 -5.25 9.81
N ALA A 111 6.62 -3.98 10.01
CA ALA A 111 5.24 -3.51 9.94
C ALA A 111 4.65 -3.66 8.53
N VAL A 112 5.42 -3.30 7.49
CA VAL A 112 5.04 -3.49 6.08
C VAL A 112 4.77 -4.98 5.80
N SER A 113 5.72 -5.85 6.13
CA SER A 113 5.62 -7.30 5.87
C SER A 113 4.44 -7.94 6.60
N THR A 114 4.21 -7.54 7.86
CA THR A 114 3.07 -8.01 8.66
C THR A 114 1.75 -7.56 8.05
N GLU A 115 1.65 -6.28 7.65
CA GLU A 115 0.41 -5.76 7.08
C GLU A 115 0.10 -6.37 5.71
N HIS A 116 1.12 -6.50 4.85
CA HIS A 116 1.02 -7.21 3.59
C HIS A 116 0.46 -8.63 3.76
N SER A 117 1.00 -9.39 4.72
CA SER A 117 0.50 -10.74 5.04
C SER A 117 -0.96 -10.71 5.51
N ASN A 118 -1.34 -9.74 6.34
CA ASN A 118 -2.71 -9.56 6.83
C ASN A 118 -3.70 -9.18 5.72
N ILE A 119 -3.27 -8.35 4.77
CA ILE A 119 -4.05 -7.94 3.59
C ILE A 119 -4.33 -9.19 2.74
N ILE A 120 -3.27 -9.90 2.34
CA ILE A 120 -3.36 -11.09 1.50
C ILE A 120 -4.23 -12.17 2.13
N HIS A 121 -4.03 -12.46 3.41
CA HIS A 121 -4.85 -13.45 4.13
C HIS A 121 -6.34 -13.09 4.10
N THR A 122 -6.67 -11.81 4.34
CA THR A 122 -8.06 -11.33 4.34
C THR A 122 -8.68 -11.49 2.96
N ILE A 123 -7.97 -11.11 1.91
CA ILE A 123 -8.45 -11.13 0.53
C ILE A 123 -8.59 -12.57 0.00
N LYS A 124 -7.60 -13.45 0.26
CA LYS A 124 -7.69 -14.89 -0.04
C LYS A 124 -8.96 -15.49 0.55
N SER A 125 -9.30 -15.15 1.79
CA SER A 125 -10.49 -15.68 2.49
C SER A 125 -11.84 -15.31 1.84
N CYS A 126 -11.87 -14.34 0.93
CA CYS A 126 -13.09 -13.92 0.22
C CYS A 126 -12.93 -13.91 -1.31
N ALA A 127 -11.88 -14.53 -1.85
CA ALA A 127 -11.59 -14.51 -3.30
C ALA A 127 -12.77 -15.03 -4.14
N GLY A 128 -13.46 -16.09 -3.71
CA GLY A 128 -14.66 -16.58 -4.42
C GLY A 128 -15.78 -15.53 -4.57
N ILE A 129 -15.93 -14.60 -3.62
CA ILE A 129 -16.91 -13.50 -3.70
C ILE A 129 -16.39 -12.35 -4.57
N ILE A 130 -15.08 -12.09 -4.50
CA ILE A 130 -14.41 -11.08 -5.32
C ILE A 130 -14.62 -11.41 -6.81
N PHE A 131 -14.33 -12.65 -7.21
CA PHE A 131 -14.40 -13.11 -8.60
C PHE A 131 -15.78 -13.62 -9.04
N SER A 132 -16.82 -13.52 -8.21
CA SER A 132 -18.15 -14.09 -8.50
C SER A 132 -18.78 -13.58 -9.80
N ALA A 133 -18.56 -12.31 -10.13
CA ALA A 133 -19.08 -11.68 -11.35
C ALA A 133 -18.50 -12.31 -12.64
N LEU A 134 -17.32 -12.91 -12.55
CA LEU A 134 -16.65 -13.60 -13.66
C LEU A 134 -17.06 -15.07 -13.79
N LYS A 135 -18.05 -15.53 -13.00
CA LYS A 135 -18.60 -16.89 -13.03
C LYS A 135 -17.54 -17.98 -12.85
N LEU A 136 -16.46 -17.69 -12.11
CA LEU A 136 -15.46 -18.68 -11.73
C LEU A 136 -16.02 -19.61 -10.65
N ASN A 137 -15.60 -20.87 -10.66
CA ASN A 137 -15.97 -21.83 -9.63
C ASN A 137 -15.32 -21.41 -8.29
N PRO A 138 -16.09 -21.09 -7.23
CA PRO A 138 -15.52 -20.63 -5.96
C PRO A 138 -14.58 -21.64 -5.30
N SER A 139 -14.75 -22.94 -5.59
CA SER A 139 -13.87 -23.98 -5.04
C SER A 139 -12.43 -23.90 -5.53
N LEU A 140 -12.16 -23.19 -6.64
CA LEU A 140 -10.79 -22.88 -7.11
C LEU A 140 -10.03 -22.00 -6.12
N PHE A 141 -10.73 -21.28 -5.24
CA PHE A 141 -10.13 -20.38 -4.25
C PHE A 141 -10.07 -21.00 -2.85
N ALA A 142 -10.50 -22.26 -2.68
CA ALA A 142 -10.42 -22.95 -1.40
C ALA A 142 -8.98 -23.20 -0.95
N SER A 143 -8.07 -23.39 -1.92
CA SER A 143 -6.62 -23.40 -1.70
C SER A 143 -5.94 -22.48 -2.70
N GLN A 144 -4.93 -21.74 -2.24
CA GLN A 144 -4.12 -20.92 -3.14
C GLN A 144 -3.30 -21.79 -4.10
N THR A 145 -2.81 -22.94 -3.63
CA THR A 145 -1.96 -23.89 -4.39
C THR A 145 -2.76 -24.92 -5.18
N ASP A 146 -4.06 -24.69 -5.39
CA ASP A 146 -4.89 -25.61 -6.15
C ASP A 146 -4.39 -25.72 -7.59
N VAL A 147 -3.81 -26.87 -7.94
CA VAL A 147 -3.28 -27.17 -9.27
C VAL A 147 -4.32 -27.01 -10.37
N ARG A 148 -5.62 -27.14 -10.04
CA ARG A 148 -6.70 -26.92 -11.01
C ARG A 148 -6.71 -25.50 -11.55
N LYS A 149 -6.17 -24.51 -10.82
CA LYS A 149 -6.05 -23.13 -11.32
C LYS A 149 -5.15 -23.02 -12.54
N TRP A 150 -4.15 -23.90 -12.67
CA TRP A 150 -3.20 -23.89 -13.78
C TRP A 150 -3.85 -24.31 -15.11
N ASP A 151 -4.67 -25.35 -15.08
CA ASP A 151 -5.34 -25.88 -16.28
C ASP A 151 -6.79 -25.39 -16.43
N ASN A 152 -7.27 -24.52 -15.54
CA ASN A 152 -8.61 -23.99 -15.64
C ASN A 152 -8.71 -23.00 -16.81
N ASN A 153 -9.43 -23.41 -17.85
CA ASN A 153 -9.60 -22.61 -19.07
C ASN A 153 -10.11 -21.19 -18.80
N ASN A 154 -11.02 -21.00 -17.84
CA ASN A 154 -11.53 -19.66 -17.52
C ASN A 154 -10.46 -18.77 -16.86
N ASN A 155 -9.63 -19.31 -15.96
CA ASN A 155 -8.50 -18.59 -15.39
C ASN A 155 -7.48 -18.24 -16.47
N LEU A 156 -7.15 -19.19 -17.35
CA LEU A 156 -6.21 -18.99 -18.45
C LEU A 156 -6.68 -17.89 -19.40
N ILE A 157 -7.96 -17.88 -19.78
CA ILE A 157 -8.57 -16.79 -20.56
C ILE A 157 -8.44 -15.47 -19.82
N LEU A 158 -8.82 -15.41 -18.54
CA LEU A 158 -8.79 -14.19 -17.74
C LEU A 158 -7.39 -13.62 -17.50
N LEU A 159 -6.38 -14.46 -17.59
CA LEU A 159 -4.96 -14.11 -17.50
C LEU A 159 -4.31 -13.91 -18.88
N LYS A 160 -5.06 -14.16 -19.97
CA LYS A 160 -4.58 -14.24 -21.35
C LYS A 160 -3.29 -15.08 -21.44
N ARG A 161 -3.36 -16.26 -20.82
CA ARG A 161 -2.28 -17.24 -20.76
C ARG A 161 -2.66 -18.43 -21.62
N ASN A 162 -2.02 -18.55 -22.78
CA ASN A 162 -2.22 -19.68 -23.68
C ASN A 162 -1.03 -20.64 -23.55
N GLY A 163 -1.13 -21.64 -22.67
CA GLY A 163 -0.05 -22.61 -22.47
C GLY A 163 1.20 -22.04 -21.76
N LYS A 164 2.39 -22.46 -22.20
CA LYS A 164 3.67 -22.26 -21.46
C LYS A 164 4.35 -20.90 -21.65
N GLU A 165 4.02 -20.09 -22.66
CA GLU A 165 4.99 -19.06 -23.10
C GLU A 165 4.54 -17.58 -23.07
N GLU A 166 3.25 -17.24 -23.11
CA GLU A 166 2.87 -15.81 -23.12
C GLU A 166 2.14 -15.40 -21.83
N TYR A 167 2.89 -14.80 -20.91
CA TYR A 167 2.36 -14.04 -19.78
C TYR A 167 2.35 -12.56 -20.16
N ILE A 168 1.16 -11.96 -20.25
CA ILE A 168 1.03 -10.54 -20.62
C ILE A 168 0.50 -9.70 -19.45
N GLN A 169 1.01 -8.48 -19.32
CA GLN A 169 0.57 -7.53 -18.28
C GLN A 169 -0.85 -7.01 -18.51
N LEU A 170 -1.37 -7.06 -19.73
CA LEU A 170 -2.74 -6.66 -20.05
C LEU A 170 -3.72 -7.84 -19.92
N ALA A 171 -3.88 -8.37 -18.71
CA ALA A 171 -4.77 -9.50 -18.45
C ALA A 171 -6.25 -9.07 -18.50
N PRO A 172 -7.15 -9.83 -19.17
CA PRO A 172 -8.58 -9.54 -19.26
C PRO A 172 -9.28 -9.24 -17.93
N VAL A 173 -8.87 -9.89 -16.82
CA VAL A 173 -9.45 -9.65 -15.49
C VAL A 173 -9.31 -8.20 -15.00
N LEU A 174 -8.39 -7.44 -15.59
CA LEU A 174 -8.11 -6.04 -15.23
C LEU A 174 -9.03 -5.05 -15.95
N PHE A 175 -9.83 -5.49 -16.92
CA PHE A 175 -10.73 -4.63 -17.68
C PHE A 175 -12.15 -4.67 -17.10
N THR A 176 -12.91 -3.58 -17.27
CA THR A 176 -14.35 -3.57 -16.95
C THR A 176 -15.09 -4.70 -17.67
N ARG A 177 -14.71 -4.93 -18.94
CA ARG A 177 -15.21 -5.99 -19.81
C ARG A 177 -14.06 -6.90 -20.27
N PRO A 178 -13.84 -8.04 -19.63
CA PRO A 178 -12.75 -8.96 -19.98
C PRO A 178 -12.82 -9.48 -21.43
N ASP A 179 -14.00 -9.54 -22.03
CA ASP A 179 -14.22 -9.98 -23.41
C ASP A 179 -13.83 -8.92 -24.45
N ALA A 180 -13.96 -7.63 -24.12
CA ALA A 180 -13.73 -6.53 -25.05
C ALA A 180 -12.33 -5.92 -24.95
N MET A 181 -11.74 -5.91 -23.75
CA MET A 181 -10.40 -5.37 -23.48
C MET A 181 -10.15 -3.97 -24.07
N THR A 182 -11.11 -3.05 -23.95
CA THR A 182 -10.95 -1.70 -24.48
C THR A 182 -9.91 -0.92 -23.66
N ALA A 183 -9.05 -0.15 -24.33
CA ALA A 183 -7.95 0.55 -23.66
C ALA A 183 -8.43 1.50 -22.55
N ASP A 184 -9.54 2.21 -22.76
CA ASP A 184 -10.12 3.14 -21.79
C ASP A 184 -10.71 2.45 -20.55
N GLU A 185 -11.01 1.15 -20.63
CA GLU A 185 -11.53 0.33 -19.53
C GLU A 185 -10.43 -0.43 -18.77
N PHE A 186 -9.18 -0.30 -19.20
CA PHE A 186 -8.05 -0.94 -18.54
C PHE A 186 -7.90 -0.41 -17.09
N LEU A 187 -7.68 -1.32 -16.14
CA LEU A 187 -7.65 -1.10 -14.69
C LEU A 187 -9.00 -0.69 -14.05
N LYS A 188 -10.12 -0.74 -14.76
CA LYS A 188 -11.46 -0.39 -14.23
C LYS A 188 -12.34 -1.61 -13.98
N SER A 189 -11.73 -2.71 -13.55
CA SER A 189 -12.46 -3.96 -13.24
C SER A 189 -13.11 -3.91 -11.86
N SER A 190 -14.36 -4.39 -11.78
CA SER A 190 -15.07 -4.53 -10.50
C SER A 190 -14.37 -5.48 -9.51
N VAL A 191 -13.53 -6.41 -10.01
CA VAL A 191 -12.67 -7.26 -9.17
C VAL A 191 -11.71 -6.39 -8.36
N LEU A 192 -11.07 -5.41 -8.98
CA LEU A 192 -10.11 -4.53 -8.32
C LEU A 192 -10.79 -3.67 -7.27
N VAL A 193 -11.95 -3.08 -7.59
CA VAL A 193 -12.77 -2.31 -6.63
C VAL A 193 -13.12 -3.15 -5.39
N LYS A 194 -13.56 -4.41 -5.58
CA LYS A 194 -13.86 -5.30 -4.46
C LYS A 194 -12.63 -5.61 -3.61
N ILE A 195 -11.45 -5.76 -4.23
CA ILE A 195 -10.19 -5.96 -3.50
C ILE A 195 -9.90 -4.70 -2.66
N VAL A 196 -9.95 -3.51 -3.24
CA VAL A 196 -9.75 -2.24 -2.52
C VAL A 196 -10.75 -2.11 -1.36
N HIS A 197 -12.03 -2.43 -1.58
CA HIS A 197 -13.03 -2.40 -0.51
C HIS A 197 -12.68 -3.36 0.64
N VAL A 198 -12.25 -4.59 0.35
CA VAL A 198 -11.83 -5.55 1.39
C VAL A 198 -10.59 -5.08 2.11
N GLU A 199 -9.63 -4.52 1.39
CA GLU A 199 -8.38 -4.01 1.93
C GLU A 199 -8.63 -2.84 2.89
N MET A 200 -9.48 -1.90 2.49
CA MET A 200 -9.82 -0.70 3.24
C MET A 200 -10.81 -0.97 4.37
N TYR A 201 -11.87 -1.73 4.11
CA TYR A 201 -13.04 -1.87 4.98
C TYR A 201 -13.24 -3.28 5.57
N GLY A 202 -12.42 -4.23 5.16
CA GLY A 202 -12.53 -5.64 5.58
C GLY A 202 -13.65 -6.39 4.87
N LYS A 203 -13.58 -7.72 4.88
CA LYS A 203 -14.49 -8.60 4.12
C LYS A 203 -16.00 -8.42 4.34
N LYS A 204 -16.41 -7.83 5.48
CA LYS A 204 -17.83 -7.60 5.79
C LYS A 204 -18.49 -6.64 4.80
N ILE A 205 -17.72 -5.74 4.18
CA ILE A 205 -18.21 -4.79 3.18
C ILE A 205 -18.86 -5.50 1.99
N LEU A 206 -18.32 -6.64 1.58
CA LEU A 206 -18.84 -7.45 0.47
C LEU A 206 -20.23 -8.04 0.76
N SER A 207 -20.64 -8.08 2.03
CA SER A 207 -21.96 -8.56 2.47
C SER A 207 -22.94 -7.44 2.81
N GLY A 208 -22.58 -6.17 2.60
CA GLY A 208 -23.40 -5.01 2.95
C GLY A 208 -23.54 -4.76 4.46
N LYS A 209 -22.82 -5.51 5.31
CA LYS A 209 -22.90 -5.40 6.77
C LYS A 209 -21.82 -4.47 7.32
N ILE A 210 -22.18 -3.20 7.56
CA ILE A 210 -21.29 -2.22 8.21
C ILE A 210 -21.59 -2.21 9.71
N LYS A 211 -20.95 -3.08 10.50
CA LYS A 211 -21.00 -2.98 11.98
C LYS A 211 -19.65 -3.32 12.63
N GLY A 212 -19.12 -2.36 13.39
CA GLY A 212 -18.52 -2.61 14.71
C GLY A 212 -17.08 -2.14 14.96
N GLN A 213 -16.21 -2.11 13.95
CA GLN A 213 -14.81 -1.71 14.10
C GLN A 213 -14.44 -0.68 13.06
N LYS A 214 -13.59 0.30 13.43
CA LYS A 214 -13.01 1.22 12.45
C LYS A 214 -12.25 0.39 11.42
N ALA A 215 -12.65 0.54 10.17
CA ALA A 215 -12.01 -0.06 9.01
C ALA A 215 -10.54 0.40 8.90
N ARG A 216 -9.68 -0.38 8.23
CA ARG A 216 -8.25 -0.03 8.07
C ARG A 216 -8.08 1.34 7.43
N GLY A 217 -8.85 1.64 6.38
CA GLY A 217 -8.86 2.95 5.73
C GLY A 217 -9.32 4.09 6.64
N GLN A 218 -10.23 3.83 7.58
CA GLN A 218 -10.70 4.82 8.55
C GLN A 218 -9.64 5.13 9.63
N HIS A 219 -8.79 4.16 9.98
CA HIS A 219 -7.64 4.43 10.84
C HIS A 219 -6.59 5.31 10.16
N CYS A 220 -6.53 5.27 8.85
CA CYS A 220 -5.58 6.02 8.04
C CYS A 220 -6.15 7.36 7.53
N ASN A 221 -7.41 7.69 7.86
CA ASN A 221 -8.13 8.87 7.36
C ASN A 221 -8.03 9.01 5.83
N ALA A 222 -8.10 7.89 5.09
CA ALA A 222 -8.00 7.91 3.65
C ALA A 222 -9.20 8.64 3.03
N GLN A 223 -8.91 9.62 2.19
CA GLN A 223 -9.92 10.44 1.50
C GLN A 223 -9.95 10.15 0.00
N CYS A 224 -8.93 9.49 -0.54
CA CYS A 224 -8.85 9.09 -1.94
C CYS A 224 -8.00 7.83 -2.06
N VAL A 225 -8.04 7.20 -3.22
CA VAL A 225 -7.10 6.15 -3.59
C VAL A 225 -5.77 6.77 -4.03
N THR A 226 -4.70 6.00 -3.87
CA THR A 226 -3.38 6.24 -4.43
C THR A 226 -3.13 5.30 -5.61
N GLU A 227 -2.19 5.67 -6.48
CA GLU A 227 -1.73 4.84 -7.59
C GLU A 227 -1.22 3.49 -7.07
N GLY A 228 -0.42 3.50 -6.01
CA GLY A 228 0.13 2.29 -5.40
C GLY A 228 -0.94 1.32 -4.88
N LEU A 229 -2.05 1.82 -4.34
CA LEU A 229 -3.18 0.98 -3.93
C LEU A 229 -3.83 0.30 -5.14
N ILE A 230 -4.10 1.04 -6.22
CA ILE A 230 -4.68 0.49 -7.45
C ILE A 230 -3.75 -0.57 -8.05
N VAL A 231 -2.46 -0.28 -8.16
CA VAL A 231 -1.45 -1.20 -8.69
C VAL A 231 -1.33 -2.44 -7.79
N GLY A 232 -1.27 -2.26 -6.48
CA GLY A 232 -1.23 -3.34 -5.51
C GLY A 232 -2.41 -4.31 -5.69
N THR A 233 -3.63 -3.78 -5.81
CA THR A 233 -4.80 -4.63 -6.07
C THR A 233 -4.76 -5.32 -7.45
N THR A 234 -4.16 -4.67 -8.45
CA THR A 234 -3.96 -5.21 -9.81
C THR A 234 -3.08 -6.46 -9.79
N VAL A 235 -1.89 -6.37 -9.18
CA VAL A 235 -0.98 -7.53 -9.06
C VAL A 235 -1.57 -8.61 -8.16
N MET A 236 -2.32 -8.23 -7.12
CA MET A 236 -2.96 -9.18 -6.23
C MET A 236 -4.09 -9.96 -6.92
N ALA A 237 -4.91 -9.31 -7.75
CA ALA A 237 -5.95 -9.97 -8.53
C ALA A 237 -5.35 -11.05 -9.44
N ARG A 238 -4.22 -10.76 -10.08
CA ARG A 238 -3.48 -11.72 -10.91
C ARG A 238 -2.95 -12.88 -10.08
N PHE A 239 -2.29 -12.60 -8.96
CA PHE A 239 -1.80 -13.61 -8.02
C PHE A 239 -2.90 -14.55 -7.51
N LEU A 240 -4.11 -14.04 -7.21
CA LEU A 240 -5.23 -14.86 -6.74
C LEU A 240 -5.74 -15.87 -7.78
N LEU A 241 -5.61 -15.55 -9.07
CA LEU A 241 -5.94 -16.46 -10.17
C LEU A 241 -4.81 -17.47 -10.47
N MET A 242 -3.60 -17.18 -10.01
CA MET A 242 -2.44 -18.08 -10.09
C MET A 242 -2.41 -19.08 -8.93
N HIS A 243 -1.49 -20.04 -9.03
CA HIS A 243 -1.30 -21.11 -8.04
C HIS A 243 -0.02 -20.96 -7.21
N ASP A 244 0.62 -19.79 -7.27
CA ASP A 244 1.77 -19.50 -6.39
C ASP A 244 1.32 -19.56 -4.92
N PRO A 245 2.04 -20.28 -4.03
CA PRO A 245 1.65 -20.44 -2.63
C PRO A 245 1.61 -19.11 -1.87
N GLU A 246 2.63 -18.28 -2.11
CA GLU A 246 2.88 -17.03 -1.43
C GLU A 246 2.94 -15.87 -2.43
N PHE A 247 2.53 -14.69 -1.96
CA PHE A 247 2.62 -13.48 -2.75
C PHE A 247 3.95 -12.79 -2.47
N THR A 248 4.99 -13.24 -3.17
CA THR A 248 6.36 -12.73 -3.07
C THR A 248 6.70 -11.91 -4.30
N VAL A 249 7.84 -11.21 -4.29
CA VAL A 249 8.35 -10.43 -5.43
C VAL A 249 8.36 -11.25 -6.73
N ILE A 250 8.81 -12.51 -6.64
CA ILE A 250 8.77 -13.48 -7.72
C ILE A 250 7.96 -14.70 -7.27
N GLY A 251 6.97 -15.10 -8.06
CA GLY A 251 6.16 -16.30 -7.81
C GLY A 251 7.01 -17.58 -7.81
N ALA A 252 6.84 -18.40 -6.78
CA ALA A 252 7.63 -19.62 -6.61
C ALA A 252 7.39 -20.65 -7.71
N GLU A 253 6.15 -20.79 -8.18
CA GLU A 253 5.75 -21.78 -9.18
C GLU A 253 5.68 -21.17 -10.58
N THR A 254 5.04 -20.01 -10.69
CA THR A 254 4.81 -19.36 -11.98
C THR A 254 6.04 -18.63 -12.52
N LYS A 255 7.00 -18.31 -11.65
CA LYS A 255 8.16 -17.43 -11.92
C LYS A 255 7.79 -16.01 -12.38
N ILE A 256 6.54 -15.61 -12.19
CA ILE A 256 6.08 -14.25 -12.50
C ILE A 256 6.78 -13.27 -11.57
N ASN A 257 7.33 -12.20 -12.13
CA ASN A 257 7.89 -11.10 -11.36
C ASN A 257 6.79 -10.08 -11.05
N TYR A 258 6.13 -10.26 -9.91
CA TYR A 258 5.03 -9.39 -9.48
C TYR A 258 5.48 -7.96 -9.17
N GLN A 259 6.74 -7.75 -8.77
CA GLN A 259 7.30 -6.39 -8.63
C GLN A 259 7.47 -5.71 -10.00
N ALA A 260 7.94 -6.43 -11.02
CA ALA A 260 8.06 -5.85 -12.37
C ALA A 260 6.69 -5.48 -12.96
N ASP A 261 5.66 -6.29 -12.69
CA ASP A 261 4.29 -5.94 -13.03
C ASP A 261 3.78 -4.73 -12.26
N TYR A 262 4.07 -4.67 -10.96
CA TYR A 262 3.74 -3.54 -10.11
C TYR A 262 4.35 -2.25 -10.69
N ASP A 263 5.67 -2.23 -10.94
CA ASP A 263 6.39 -1.11 -11.55
C ASP A 263 5.77 -0.69 -12.89
N PHE A 264 5.42 -1.67 -13.74
CA PHE A 264 4.80 -1.41 -15.05
C PHE A 264 3.50 -0.63 -14.92
N TYR A 265 2.55 -1.06 -14.08
CA TYR A 265 1.28 -0.34 -13.96
C TYR A 265 1.46 1.01 -13.25
N LEU A 266 2.35 1.06 -12.25
CA LEU A 266 2.63 2.29 -11.50
C LEU A 266 3.20 3.37 -12.41
N GLU A 267 4.13 3.01 -13.30
CA GLU A 267 4.66 3.91 -14.32
C GLU A 267 3.56 4.51 -15.20
N HIS A 268 2.58 3.71 -15.59
CA HIS A 268 1.51 4.19 -16.47
C HIS A 268 0.55 5.14 -15.76
N LEU A 269 0.29 4.93 -14.47
CA LEU A 269 -0.57 5.83 -13.69
C LEU A 269 0.12 7.16 -13.39
N PHE A 270 1.42 7.15 -13.05
CA PHE A 270 2.18 8.38 -12.76
C PHE A 270 2.36 9.31 -13.99
N LYS A 271 2.12 8.83 -15.21
CA LYS A 271 2.15 9.68 -16.41
C LYS A 271 1.02 10.72 -16.44
N CYS A 272 0.04 10.65 -15.52
CA CYS A 272 -1.09 11.59 -15.40
C CYS A 272 -1.81 11.85 -16.74
N THR A 273 -1.87 10.83 -17.60
CA THR A 273 -2.62 10.90 -18.86
C THR A 273 -4.12 11.01 -18.58
N PRO A 274 -4.95 11.45 -19.55
CA PRO A 274 -6.41 11.43 -19.38
C PRO A 274 -6.95 10.05 -18.97
N TRP A 275 -6.34 8.97 -19.49
CA TRP A 275 -6.64 7.61 -19.06
C TRP A 275 -6.31 7.40 -17.57
N ALA A 276 -5.10 7.75 -17.12
CA ALA A 276 -4.69 7.58 -15.73
C ALA A 276 -5.60 8.36 -14.77
N CYS A 277 -5.90 9.62 -15.06
CA CYS A 277 -6.85 10.43 -14.28
C CYS A 277 -8.24 9.77 -14.23
N SER A 278 -8.72 9.22 -15.36
CA SER A 278 -10.01 8.52 -15.40
C SER A 278 -10.04 7.23 -14.56
N VAL A 279 -8.89 6.56 -14.40
CA VAL A 279 -8.76 5.40 -13.48
C VAL A 279 -8.85 5.88 -12.04
N MET A 280 -8.12 6.93 -11.66
CA MET A 280 -8.18 7.49 -10.31
C MET A 280 -9.60 7.95 -9.95
N ASP A 281 -10.27 8.67 -10.85
CA ASP A 281 -11.67 9.11 -10.68
C ASP A 281 -12.63 7.93 -10.51
N TYR A 282 -12.47 6.88 -11.33
CA TYR A 282 -13.27 5.67 -11.24
C TYR A 282 -13.18 5.04 -9.85
N PHE A 283 -11.97 4.83 -9.32
CA PHE A 283 -11.79 4.27 -7.99
C PHE A 283 -12.26 5.21 -6.88
N ASN A 284 -11.98 6.51 -6.97
CA ASN A 284 -12.45 7.47 -5.96
C ASN A 284 -13.98 7.50 -5.88
N LYS A 285 -14.67 7.38 -7.01
CA LYS A 285 -16.12 7.25 -7.08
C LYS A 285 -16.60 5.93 -6.47
N GLU A 286 -16.05 4.80 -6.90
CA GLU A 286 -16.54 3.47 -6.48
C GLU A 286 -16.18 3.13 -5.02
N VAL A 287 -15.06 3.64 -4.51
CA VAL A 287 -14.55 3.35 -3.15
C VAL A 287 -15.07 4.36 -2.14
N PHE A 288 -15.03 5.65 -2.46
CA PHE A 288 -15.34 6.73 -1.51
C PHE A 288 -16.63 7.50 -1.83
N GLY A 289 -17.28 7.23 -2.96
CA GLY A 289 -18.47 7.96 -3.40
C GLY A 289 -18.18 9.39 -3.86
N ILE A 290 -16.92 9.71 -4.16
CA ILE A 290 -16.51 11.05 -4.60
C ILE A 290 -17.02 11.27 -6.03
N THR A 291 -17.80 12.32 -6.22
CA THR A 291 -18.15 12.84 -7.54
C THR A 291 -17.42 14.16 -7.74
N ASN A 292 -17.05 14.51 -8.98
CA ASN A 292 -16.11 15.59 -9.37
C ASN A 292 -16.50 17.03 -8.96
N GLN A 293 -17.31 17.23 -7.93
CA GLN A 293 -17.66 18.53 -7.35
C GLN A 293 -16.80 18.92 -6.12
N SER A 294 -15.89 18.08 -5.61
CA SER A 294 -15.28 18.34 -4.29
C SER A 294 -13.74 18.35 -4.21
N CYS A 295 -13.01 18.34 -5.31
CA CYS A 295 -11.55 18.53 -5.29
C CYS A 295 -11.15 19.77 -6.10
N VAL A 296 -11.42 20.94 -5.54
CA VAL A 296 -10.65 22.16 -5.85
C VAL A 296 -9.63 22.33 -4.73
N PRO A 297 -8.32 22.30 -5.01
CA PRO A 297 -7.33 22.70 -4.02
C PRO A 297 -7.55 24.18 -3.71
N ALA A 298 -7.59 24.52 -2.41
CA ALA A 298 -7.73 25.90 -1.95
C ALA A 298 -6.65 26.79 -2.61
N SER A 299 -7.04 27.57 -3.61
CA SER A 299 -6.18 28.61 -4.17
C SER A 299 -6.01 29.69 -3.12
N ASN A 300 -4.76 29.93 -2.71
CA ASN A 300 -4.38 31.06 -1.89
C ASN A 300 -4.83 32.36 -2.55
N ASN A 301 -5.87 32.99 -2.00
CA ASN A 301 -6.20 34.38 -2.31
C ASN A 301 -5.07 35.26 -1.77
N SER A 302 -4.22 35.74 -2.68
CA SER A 302 -3.32 36.86 -2.41
C SER A 302 -4.12 38.16 -2.50
N PRO A 303 -4.02 39.07 -1.52
CA PRO A 303 -4.74 40.33 -1.55
C PRO A 303 -4.13 41.25 -2.61
N THR A 304 -4.98 41.66 -3.56
CA THR A 304 -4.68 42.63 -4.61
C THR A 304 -4.42 43.99 -3.99
N ALA A 305 -3.28 44.59 -4.33
CA ALA A 305 -2.94 45.95 -3.96
C ALA A 305 -3.87 46.96 -4.67
N SER A 306 -4.39 47.92 -3.91
CA SER A 306 -5.16 49.06 -4.42
C SER A 306 -4.25 50.07 -5.14
N PRO A 307 -4.64 50.62 -6.29
CA PRO A 307 -3.89 51.72 -6.89
C PRO A 307 -4.31 53.07 -6.28
N SER A 308 -3.31 53.95 -6.17
CA SER A 308 -3.46 55.39 -5.92
C SER A 308 -3.86 56.12 -7.20
#